data_AF-A0A7V7VEW5-F1
#
_entry.id   AF-A0A7V7VEW5-F1
#
_cell.length_a   1.000
_cell.length_b   1.000
_cell.length_c   1.000
_cell.angle_alpha   90.00
_cell.angle_beta   90.00
_cell.angle_gamma   90.00
#
_symmetry.space_group_name_H-M   'P 1'
#
loop_
_entity.id
_entity.type
_entity.pdbx_description
1 polymer ?
#
loop_
_entity_poly.entity_id
_entity_poly.type
_entity_poly.pdbx_seq_one_letter_code
_entity_poly.pdbx_strand_id
1 'polypeptide(L)' 'MPEPLAKQYDCRVGITLLATHGLSIRVLSNKTNIIEHLFSQVQSYVVEQIFHRPTPFLRKY' A
#
# COMPACT_ATOMS: atom_id res chain seq x y z
N MET A 1 16.90 -8.00 -20.07
CA MET A 1 16.34 -6.78 -19.45
C MET A 1 15.36 -7.23 -18.37
N PRO A 2 15.47 -6.79 -17.11
CA PRO A 2 14.50 -7.18 -16.09
C PRO A 2 13.12 -6.65 -16.48
N GLU A 3 12.11 -7.52 -16.41
CA GLU A 3 10.74 -7.11 -16.71
C GLU A 3 10.29 -6.03 -15.72
N PRO A 4 9.50 -5.03 -16.15
CA PRO A 4 8.99 -4.02 -15.24
C PRO A 4 8.19 -4.70 -14.12
N LEU A 5 8.42 -4.32 -12.86
CA LEU A 5 7.76 -4.85 -11.66
C LEU A 5 6.23 -4.96 -11.80
N ALA A 6 5.61 -4.09 -12.60
CA ALA A 6 4.19 -4.13 -12.95
C ALA A 6 3.74 -5.45 -13.59
N LYS A 7 4.60 -6.08 -14.42
CA LYS A 7 4.33 -7.40 -15.02
C LYS A 7 4.47 -8.54 -14.03
N GLN A 8 5.38 -8.40 -13.05
CA GLN A 8 5.72 -9.47 -12.13
C GLN A 8 4.62 -9.72 -11.07
N TYR A 9 3.86 -8.69 -10.73
CA TYR A 9 2.77 -8.77 -9.74
C TYR A 9 1.36 -8.53 -10.30
N ASP A 10 1.22 -8.25 -11.61
CA ASP A 10 -0.07 -7.84 -12.22
C ASP A 10 -0.79 -6.78 -11.36
N CYS A 11 -0.03 -5.75 -10.97
CA CYS A 11 -0.46 -4.72 -10.06
C CYS A 11 0.10 -3.38 -10.52
N ARG A 12 -0.75 -2.35 -10.51
CA ARG A 12 -0.39 -0.97 -10.78
C ARG A 12 -0.62 -0.15 -9.54
N VAL A 13 0.37 0.65 -9.16
CA VAL A 13 0.32 1.51 -7.98
C VAL A 13 0.52 2.96 -8.43
N GLY A 14 -0.40 3.82 -8.03
CA GLY A 14 -0.30 5.26 -8.19
C GLY A 14 -0.19 5.93 -6.82
N ILE A 15 0.82 6.77 -6.63
CA ILE A 15 1.04 7.52 -5.40
C ILE A 15 0.90 9.01 -5.72
N THR A 16 0.16 9.75 -4.89
CA THR A 16 -0.08 11.19 -5.10
C THR A 16 -0.07 11.90 -3.76
N LEU A 17 0.65 13.02 -3.66
CA LEU A 17 0.59 13.89 -2.49
C LEU A 17 -0.71 14.70 -2.53
N LEU A 18 -1.45 14.71 -1.42
CA LEU A 18 -2.66 15.51 -1.25
C LEU A 18 -2.28 16.93 -0.83
N ALA A 19 -3.10 17.90 -1.22
CA ALA A 19 -2.93 19.31 -0.82
C ALA A 19 -2.97 19.50 0.71
N THR A 20 -3.61 18.60 1.44
CA THR A 20 -3.71 18.58 2.89
C THR A 20 -2.73 17.58 3.50
N HIS A 21 -1.44 17.92 3.57
CA HIS A 21 -0.36 17.15 4.26
C HIS A 21 -0.58 15.62 4.36
N GLY A 22 -0.93 15.00 3.24
CA GLY A 22 -1.41 13.62 3.22
C GLY A 22 -1.01 12.93 1.93
N LEU A 23 -1.10 11.61 1.91
CA LEU A 23 -0.75 10.81 0.75
C LEU A 23 -1.97 9.99 0.31
N SER A 24 -2.18 9.90 -1.00
CA SER A 24 -3.12 8.97 -1.62
C SER A 24 -2.34 7.86 -2.31
N ILE A 25 -2.68 6.61 -1.99
CA ILE A 25 -2.16 5.41 -2.65
C ILE A 25 -3.34 4.73 -3.34
N ARG A 26 -3.22 4.53 -4.65
CA ARG A 26 -4.21 3.86 -5.50
C ARG A 26 -3.61 2.58 -6.04
N VAL A 27 -4.32 1.47 -5.86
CA VAL A 27 -3.85 0.12 -6.22
C VAL A 27 -4.86 -0.49 -7.17
N LEU A 28 -4.40 -0.93 -8.35
CA LEU A 28 -5.20 -1.67 -9.31
C LEU A 28 -4.53 -3.04 -9.52
N SER A 29 -5.21 -4.10 -9.13
CA SER A 29 -4.77 -5.48 -9.35
C SER A 29 -5.97 -6.39 -9.53
N ASN A 30 -5.79 -7.46 -10.30
CA ASN A 30 -6.80 -8.51 -10.45
C ASN A 30 -6.79 -9.53 -9.30
N LYS A 31 -5.87 -9.37 -8.33
CA LYS A 31 -5.64 -10.31 -7.24
C LYS A 31 -5.82 -9.63 -5.88
N THR A 32 -6.91 -9.95 -5.18
CA THR A 32 -7.24 -9.37 -3.87
C THR A 32 -6.15 -9.59 -2.82
N ASN A 33 -5.49 -10.76 -2.83
CA ASN A 33 -4.40 -11.05 -1.90
C ASN A 33 -3.20 -10.11 -2.06
N ILE A 34 -2.94 -9.62 -3.28
CA ILE A 34 -1.87 -8.63 -3.53
C ILE A 34 -2.25 -7.27 -2.95
N ILE A 35 -3.52 -6.88 -3.10
CA ILE A 35 -4.05 -5.64 -2.54
C ILE A 35 -3.96 -5.67 -1.01
N GLU A 36 -4.41 -6.76 -0.38
CA GLU A 36 -4.36 -6.94 1.08
C GLU A 36 -2.93 -6.94 1.62
N HIS A 37 -2.03 -7.67 0.96
CA HIS A 37 -0.62 -7.70 1.35
C HIS A 37 0.01 -6.32 1.27
N LEU A 38 -0.21 -5.59 0.18
CA LEU A 38 0.35 -4.25 0.00
C LEU A 38 -0.18 -3.26 1.04
N PHE A 39 -1.50 -3.25 1.29
CA PHE A 39 -2.06 -2.36 2.31
C PHE A 39 -1.61 -2.73 3.74
N SER A 40 -1.44 -4.01 4.05
CA SER A 40 -0.89 -4.44 5.33
C SER A 40 0.55 -3.96 5.55
N GLN A 41 1.40 -4.05 4.51
CA GLN A 41 2.77 -3.54 4.56
C GLN A 41 2.81 -2.02 4.75
N VAL A 42 2.02 -1.28 3.95
CA VAL A 42 1.93 0.17 4.05
C VAL A 42 1.43 0.60 5.42
N GLN A 43 0.38 -0.05 5.95
CA GLN A 43 -0.15 0.26 7.27
C GLN A 43 0.91 0.00 8.35
N SER A 44 1.60 -1.13 8.29
CA SER A 44 2.63 -1.49 9.27
C SER A 44 3.75 -0.44 9.29
N TYR A 45 4.22 -0.05 8.10
CA TYR A 45 5.22 1.00 7.95
C TYR A 45 4.74 2.34 8.54
N VAL A 46 3.52 2.78 8.22
CA VAL A 46 2.96 4.03 8.72
C VAL A 46 2.79 4.00 10.25
N VAL A 47 2.31 2.88 10.80
CA VAL A 47 2.06 2.76 12.24
C VAL A 47 3.37 2.71 13.03
N GLU A 48 4.37 1.98 12.54
CA GLU A 48 5.69 1.94 13.17
C GLU A 48 6.40 3.29 13.11
N GLN A 49 6.46 3.92 11.93
CA GLN A 49 7.27 5.12 11.72
C GLN A 49 6.63 6.40 12.26
N ILE A 50 5.31 6.55 12.14
CA ILE A 50 4.62 7.78 12.55
C ILE A 50 4.14 7.68 14.00
N PHE A 51 3.62 6.52 14.39
CA PHE A 51 2.93 6.37 15.68
C PHE A 51 3.72 5.58 16.72
N HIS A 52 4.85 4.96 16.37
CA HIS A 52 5.67 4.14 17.27
C HIS A 52 4.86 3.10 18.06
N ARG A 53 3.83 2.54 17.42
CA ARG A 53 2.91 1.55 18.01
C ARG A 53 3.03 0.22 17.27
N PRO A 54 2.71 -0.91 17.92
CA PRO A 54 2.52 -2.17 17.21
C PRO A 54 1.26 -2.08 16.33
N THR A 55 1.35 -2.54 15.09
CA THR A 55 0.28 -2.43 14.08
C THR A 55 -1.00 -3.13 14.52
N PRO A 56 -2.12 -2.41 14.75
CA PRO A 56 -3.41 -3.06 14.94
C PRO A 56 -3.90 -3.59 13.57
N PHE A 57 -4.41 -4.82 13.56
CA PHE A 57 -4.98 -5.47 12.37
C PHE A 57 -5.92 -4.51 11.61
N LEU A 58 -5.78 -4.40 10.29
CA LEU A 58 -6.65 -3.59 9.42
C LEU A 58 -8.12 -3.90 9.76
N ARG A 59 -8.82 -2.95 10.40
CA ARG A 59 -10.27 -3.03 10.55
C ARG A 59 -10.89 -2.62 9.22
N LYS A 60 -11.62 -3.55 8.62
CA LYS A 60 -12.51 -3.28 7.48
C LYS A 60 -13.62 -2.37 8.00
N TYR A 61 -13.65 -1.11 7.56
CA TYR A 61 -14.78 -0.19 7.73
C TYR A 61 -15.52 -0.08 6.41
#